data_AF-A0A975FPW8-F1
#
_entry.id   AF-A0A975FPW8-F1
#
_cell.length_a   1.000
_cell.length_b   1.000
_cell.length_c   1.000
_cell.angle_alpha   90.00
_cell.angle_beta   90.00
_cell.angle_gamma   90.00
#
_symmetry.space_group_name_H-M   'P 1'
#
loop_
_entity.id
_entity.type
_entity.pdbx_description
1 polymer ?
#
loop_
_entity_poly.entity_id
_entity_poly.type
_entity_poly.pdbx_seq_one_letter_code
_entity_poly.pdbx_strand_id
1 'polypeptide(L)'
;MSVNFSSYTCAPAEPADATPGTPAITMTDIERFQPADPGAVSEPDGWGVRNMPVNFVLQAEPHVVSAELLGQPADVRFTPVAFRMVASDGGVVESTDQGATWAELGQDEFTVTPTSHVFTERGTHTITPTVLYSAEYRLAGGTWMPVPGVLGIEGAPEEIYIGVIETVLVPNPGERG
;
A
#
# COMPACT_ATOMS: atom_id res chain seq x y z
N MET A 1 -57.43 -14.58 18.91
CA MET A 1 -56.29 -13.83 19.49
C MET A 1 -55.49 -13.27 18.33
N SER A 2 -55.64 -11.98 18.07
CA SER A 2 -54.88 -11.27 17.04
C SER A 2 -53.58 -10.77 17.65
N VAL A 3 -52.45 -11.08 17.04
CA VAL A 3 -51.16 -10.46 17.37
C VAL A 3 -50.78 -9.51 16.25
N ASN A 4 -50.62 -8.24 16.59
CA ASN A 4 -50.23 -7.17 15.70
C ASN A 4 -48.74 -7.30 15.35
N PHE A 5 -48.41 -7.35 14.06
CA PHE A 5 -47.04 -7.13 13.60
C PHE A 5 -46.83 -5.62 13.45
N SER A 6 -46.22 -5.01 14.46
CA SER A 6 -45.71 -3.65 14.39
C SER A 6 -44.48 -3.66 13.47
N SER A 7 -44.64 -3.18 12.25
CA SER A 7 -43.55 -2.95 11.31
C SER A 7 -42.61 -1.90 11.89
N TYR A 8 -41.43 -2.30 12.37
CA TYR A 8 -40.31 -1.39 12.54
C TYR A 8 -39.62 -1.23 11.20
N THR A 9 -40.04 -0.23 10.43
CA THR A 9 -39.26 0.23 9.29
C THR A 9 -37.99 0.89 9.84
N CYS A 10 -36.85 0.23 9.70
CA CYS A 10 -35.56 0.89 9.88
C CYS A 10 -35.41 1.86 8.70
N ALA A 11 -35.57 3.16 8.97
CA ALA A 11 -35.31 4.20 7.98
C ALA A 11 -33.83 4.14 7.58
N PRO A 12 -33.47 4.28 6.29
CA PRO A 12 -32.08 4.48 5.92
C PRO A 12 -31.60 5.78 6.57
N ALA A 13 -30.41 5.77 7.18
CA ALA A 13 -29.78 6.98 7.69
C ALA A 13 -29.65 7.98 6.54
N GLU A 14 -30.35 9.10 6.66
CA GLU A 14 -30.26 10.23 5.74
C GLU A 14 -28.80 10.71 5.73
N PRO A 15 -28.15 10.87 4.56
CA PRO A 15 -26.87 11.56 4.53
C PRO A 15 -27.11 12.97 5.07
N ALA A 16 -26.39 13.34 6.13
CA ALA A 16 -26.49 14.66 6.70
C ALA A 16 -26.26 15.71 5.61
N ASP A 17 -27.30 16.49 5.34
CA ASP A 17 -27.33 17.55 4.35
C ASP A 17 -26.13 18.49 4.57
N ALA A 18 -25.31 18.65 3.52
CA ALA A 18 -24.25 19.63 3.51
C ALA A 18 -24.86 21.03 3.57
N THR A 19 -24.58 21.79 4.63
CA THR A 19 -25.00 23.19 4.76
C THR A 19 -24.57 24.00 3.52
N PRO A 20 -25.50 24.61 2.76
CA PRO A 20 -25.14 25.42 1.61
C PRO A 20 -24.34 26.65 2.04
N GLY A 21 -23.05 26.72 1.67
CA GLY A 21 -22.23 27.93 1.80
C GLY A 21 -20.78 27.73 2.25
N THR A 22 -20.41 26.58 2.80
CA THR A 22 -19.00 26.25 3.09
C THR A 22 -18.45 25.35 1.98
N PRO A 23 -17.34 25.71 1.31
CA PRO A 23 -16.71 24.79 0.36
C PRO A 23 -16.32 23.50 1.10
N ALA A 24 -16.75 22.36 0.56
CA ALA A 24 -16.36 21.06 1.10
C ALA A 24 -14.83 20.90 0.96
N ILE A 25 -14.18 20.40 2.00
CA ILE A 25 -12.76 20.06 1.95
C ILE A 25 -12.55 18.95 0.92
N THR A 26 -11.59 19.13 0.03
CA THR A 26 -11.27 18.20 -1.05
C THR A 26 -9.92 17.52 -0.83
N MET A 27 -9.63 16.44 -1.57
CA MET A 27 -8.29 15.82 -1.54
C MET A 27 -7.18 16.81 -1.95
N THR A 28 -7.46 17.73 -2.88
CA THR A 28 -6.49 18.78 -3.26
C THR A 28 -6.18 19.74 -2.11
N ASP A 29 -7.12 19.97 -1.19
CA ASP A 29 -6.84 20.76 0.02
C ASP A 29 -5.93 19.99 0.98
N ILE A 30 -6.15 18.68 1.07
CA ILE A 30 -5.44 17.76 1.95
C ILE A 30 -4.03 17.42 1.44
N GLU A 31 -3.80 17.36 0.13
CA GLU A 31 -2.48 17.13 -0.48
C GLU A 31 -1.39 18.05 0.08
N ARG A 32 -1.77 19.28 0.47
CA ARG A 32 -0.84 20.27 1.05
C ARG A 32 -0.29 19.89 2.42
N PHE A 33 -0.93 18.94 3.10
CA PHE A 33 -0.46 18.40 4.37
C PHE A 33 0.75 17.48 4.19
N GLN A 34 1.16 17.16 2.95
CA GLN A 34 2.35 16.35 2.64
C GLN A 34 2.35 15.04 3.44
N PRO A 35 1.49 14.06 3.06
CA PRO A 35 1.50 12.75 3.71
C PRO A 35 2.90 12.12 3.60
N ALA A 36 3.21 11.21 4.53
CA ALA A 36 4.48 10.50 4.51
C ALA A 36 4.66 9.70 3.21
N ASP A 37 5.84 9.82 2.61
CA ASP A 37 6.23 9.01 1.46
C ASP A 37 6.29 7.53 1.86
N PRO A 38 5.68 6.62 1.08
CA PRO A 38 5.75 5.20 1.37
C PRO A 38 7.13 4.63 1.04
N GLY A 39 7.52 3.60 1.78
CA GLY A 39 8.69 2.76 1.46
C GLY A 39 8.28 1.41 0.88
N ALA A 40 9.27 0.66 0.44
CA ALA A 40 9.16 -0.76 0.15
C ALA A 40 10.50 -1.44 0.49
N VAL A 41 10.42 -2.72 0.84
CA VAL A 41 11.58 -3.60 0.99
C VAL A 41 11.32 -4.90 0.25
N SER A 42 12.37 -5.48 -0.31
CA SER A 42 12.35 -6.75 -1.03
C SER A 42 12.84 -7.92 -0.18
N GLU A 43 12.34 -9.11 -0.49
CA GLU A 43 12.94 -10.38 -0.10
C GLU A 43 13.19 -11.25 -1.34
N PRO A 44 14.43 -11.69 -1.59
CA PRO A 44 15.65 -11.31 -0.87
C PRO A 44 15.99 -9.81 -0.96
N ASP A 45 16.66 -9.28 0.07
CA ASP A 45 16.97 -7.84 0.20
C ASP A 45 17.87 -7.34 -0.93
N GLY A 46 17.29 -6.55 -1.85
CA GLY A 46 17.99 -5.89 -2.96
C GLY A 46 18.42 -6.83 -4.09
N TRP A 47 18.01 -8.10 -4.09
CA TRP A 47 18.36 -9.03 -5.17
C TRP A 47 17.29 -10.11 -5.41
N GLY A 48 17.34 -10.70 -6.59
CA GLY A 48 16.45 -11.79 -6.97
C GLY A 48 17.07 -12.71 -8.02
N VAL A 49 16.35 -13.77 -8.33
CA VAL A 49 16.73 -14.74 -9.37
C VAL A 49 15.76 -14.62 -10.52
N ARG A 50 16.28 -14.54 -11.74
CA ARG A 50 15.47 -14.51 -12.95
C ARG A 50 14.45 -15.67 -12.96
N ASN A 51 13.20 -15.34 -13.28
CA ASN A 51 12.05 -16.26 -13.29
C ASN A 51 11.68 -16.85 -11.92
N MET A 52 12.16 -16.27 -10.81
CA MET A 52 11.75 -16.61 -9.46
C MET A 52 11.03 -15.41 -8.81
N PRO A 53 10.09 -15.63 -7.88
CA PRO A 53 9.43 -14.56 -7.14
C PRO A 53 10.39 -13.75 -6.27
N VAL A 54 10.31 -12.43 -6.38
CA VAL A 54 10.81 -11.50 -5.37
C VAL A 54 9.59 -11.02 -4.58
N ASN A 55 9.60 -11.21 -3.27
CA ASN A 55 8.55 -10.71 -2.38
C ASN A 55 8.81 -9.24 -2.06
N PHE A 56 7.74 -8.46 -1.89
CA PHE A 56 7.84 -7.05 -1.49
C PHE A 56 6.93 -6.78 -0.31
N VAL A 57 7.43 -5.99 0.63
CA VAL A 57 6.66 -5.47 1.76
C VAL A 57 6.68 -3.95 1.68
N LEU A 58 5.52 -3.36 1.40
CA LEU A 58 5.33 -1.91 1.40
C LEU A 58 5.27 -1.41 2.84
N GLN A 59 5.79 -0.20 3.05
CA GLN A 59 5.89 0.43 4.36
C GLN A 59 5.06 1.71 4.35
N ALA A 60 3.85 1.63 4.90
CA ALA A 60 3.02 2.79 5.15
C ALA A 60 2.10 2.54 6.35
N GLU A 61 2.07 3.50 7.27
CA GLU A 61 1.26 3.41 8.48
C GLU A 61 0.27 4.58 8.56
N PRO A 62 -0.86 4.42 9.27
CA PRO A 62 -1.73 5.53 9.58
C PRO A 62 -0.98 6.60 10.37
N HIS A 63 -1.12 7.86 9.96
CA HIS A 63 -0.45 8.98 10.60
C HIS A 63 -1.32 10.23 10.59
N VAL A 64 -0.99 11.18 11.48
CA VAL A 64 -1.69 12.45 11.61
C VAL A 64 -0.71 13.59 11.35
N VAL A 65 -1.11 14.53 10.50
CA VAL A 65 -0.37 15.77 10.22
C VAL A 65 -1.20 16.96 10.68
N SER A 66 -0.57 17.85 11.46
CA SER A 66 -1.18 19.10 11.93
C SER A 66 -0.70 20.27 11.08
N ALA A 67 -1.62 21.03 10.49
CA ALA A 67 -1.33 22.26 9.73
C ALA A 67 -2.55 23.19 9.70
N GLU A 68 -2.49 24.28 8.95
CA GLU A 68 -3.66 25.14 8.73
C GLU A 68 -4.48 24.64 7.53
N LEU A 69 -5.80 24.53 7.72
CA LEU A 69 -6.76 24.27 6.66
C LEU A 69 -7.78 25.41 6.63
N LEU A 70 -7.85 26.11 5.50
CA LEU A 70 -8.73 27.27 5.31
C LEU A 70 -8.58 28.34 6.42
N GLY A 71 -7.36 28.57 6.90
CA GLY A 71 -7.04 29.56 7.93
C GLY A 71 -7.39 29.16 9.36
N GLN A 72 -7.64 27.87 9.60
CA GLN A 72 -7.87 27.31 10.94
C GLN A 72 -6.88 26.18 11.23
N PRO A 73 -6.45 26.01 12.49
CA PRO A 73 -5.70 24.83 12.90
C PRO A 73 -6.49 23.56 12.59
N ALA A 74 -5.85 22.61 11.93
CA ALA A 74 -6.45 21.36 11.51
C ALA A 74 -5.49 20.19 11.72
N ASP A 75 -6.07 19.04 12.01
CA ASP A 75 -5.37 17.77 11.95
C ASP A 75 -5.96 16.94 10.82
N VAL A 76 -5.10 16.29 10.04
CA VAL A 76 -5.48 15.36 9.00
C VAL A 76 -4.89 14.00 9.29
N ARG A 77 -5.76 12.99 9.36
CA ARG A 77 -5.38 11.59 9.51
C ARG A 77 -5.38 10.92 8.15
N PHE A 78 -4.23 10.39 7.75
CA PHE A 78 -4.07 9.56 6.57
C PHE A 78 -4.08 8.09 6.97
N THR A 79 -4.85 7.27 6.27
CA THR A 79 -4.92 5.81 6.49
C THR A 79 -4.74 5.09 5.17
N PRO A 80 -3.70 4.23 5.02
CA PRO A 80 -3.51 3.41 3.82
C PRO A 80 -4.75 2.54 3.56
N VAL A 81 -5.19 2.47 2.31
CA VAL A 81 -6.33 1.63 1.90
C VAL A 81 -6.02 0.75 0.70
N ALA A 82 -5.00 1.07 -0.07
CA ALA A 82 -4.49 0.21 -1.14
C ALA A 82 -3.02 0.51 -1.43
N PHE A 83 -2.37 -0.48 -2.01
CA PHE A 83 -0.95 -0.53 -2.30
C PHE A 83 -0.76 -0.89 -3.76
N ARG A 84 0.18 -0.23 -4.41
CA ARG A 84 0.55 -0.49 -5.80
C ARG A 84 2.05 -0.42 -5.96
N MET A 85 2.62 -1.28 -6.78
CA MET A 85 4.02 -1.22 -7.18
C MET A 85 4.13 -1.31 -8.69
N VAL A 86 5.01 -0.49 -9.27
CA VAL A 86 5.36 -0.55 -10.69
C VAL A 86 6.81 -0.97 -10.83
N ALA A 87 7.05 -2.07 -11.52
CA ALA A 87 8.38 -2.52 -11.85
C ALA A 87 8.88 -1.84 -13.15
N SER A 88 10.20 -1.65 -13.27
CA SER A 88 10.83 -1.03 -14.44
C SER A 88 10.67 -1.83 -15.74
N ASP A 89 10.29 -3.11 -15.64
CA ASP A 89 9.94 -3.98 -16.76
C ASP A 89 8.46 -3.85 -17.20
N GLY A 90 7.70 -2.95 -16.58
CA GLY A 90 6.28 -2.71 -16.84
C GLY A 90 5.33 -3.55 -16.00
N GLY A 91 5.84 -4.44 -15.13
CA GLY A 91 5.04 -5.18 -14.17
C GLY A 91 4.28 -4.26 -13.22
N VAL A 92 3.05 -4.64 -12.87
CA VAL A 92 2.23 -3.91 -11.88
C VAL A 92 1.67 -4.91 -10.89
N VAL A 93 1.85 -4.62 -9.61
CA VAL A 93 1.27 -5.37 -8.49
C VAL A 93 0.35 -4.44 -7.73
N GLU A 94 -0.88 -4.89 -7.43
CA GLU A 94 -1.86 -4.15 -6.64
C GLU A 94 -2.37 -5.03 -5.50
N SER A 95 -2.54 -4.44 -4.31
CA SER A 95 -2.95 -5.16 -3.11
C SER A 95 -3.72 -4.25 -2.15
N THR A 96 -4.62 -4.83 -1.35
CA THR A 96 -5.27 -4.14 -0.22
C THR A 96 -4.42 -4.18 1.05
N ASP A 97 -3.43 -5.07 1.09
CA ASP A 97 -2.51 -5.27 2.21
C ASP A 97 -1.09 -4.90 1.79
N GLN A 98 -0.30 -4.42 2.74
CA GLN A 98 1.08 -3.98 2.48
C GLN A 98 2.05 -5.12 2.14
N GLY A 99 1.59 -6.37 2.20
CA GLY A 99 2.43 -7.56 2.15
C GLY A 99 2.96 -7.93 3.53
N ALA A 100 3.68 -9.05 3.58
CA ALA A 100 4.35 -9.54 4.77
C ALA A 100 5.61 -10.30 4.35
N THR A 101 6.58 -10.39 5.25
CA THR A 101 7.80 -11.16 5.01
C THR A 101 7.48 -12.65 4.90
N TRP A 102 8.31 -13.42 4.19
CA TRP A 102 8.18 -14.88 4.16
C TRP A 102 8.24 -15.48 5.57
N ALA A 103 9.06 -14.91 6.46
CA ALA A 103 9.15 -15.33 7.85
C ALA A 103 7.82 -15.14 8.60
N GLU A 104 7.16 -13.98 8.45
CA GLU A 104 5.84 -13.72 9.04
C GLU A 104 4.75 -14.64 8.46
N LEU A 105 4.87 -15.00 7.19
CA LEU A 105 3.96 -15.91 6.50
C LEU A 105 4.25 -17.40 6.78
N GLY A 106 5.41 -17.72 7.39
CA GLY A 106 5.87 -19.09 7.56
C GLY A 106 6.14 -19.81 6.23
N GLN A 107 6.62 -19.08 5.23
CA GLN A 107 6.90 -19.57 3.88
C GLN A 107 8.40 -19.66 3.61
N ASP A 108 8.78 -20.53 2.67
CA ASP A 108 10.15 -20.63 2.19
C ASP A 108 10.48 -19.48 1.22
N GLU A 109 11.76 -19.13 1.12
CA GLU A 109 12.24 -18.13 0.15
C GLU A 109 11.83 -18.48 -1.29
N PHE A 110 11.56 -17.45 -2.09
CA PHE A 110 11.04 -17.53 -3.45
C PHE A 110 9.64 -18.16 -3.58
N THR A 111 8.88 -18.26 -2.48
CA THR A 111 7.45 -18.58 -2.53
C THR A 111 6.66 -17.36 -3.01
N VAL A 112 5.68 -17.58 -3.90
CA VAL A 112 4.78 -16.51 -4.36
C VAL A 112 3.92 -16.01 -3.20
N THR A 113 3.94 -14.70 -2.99
CA THR A 113 3.06 -13.93 -2.10
C THR A 113 2.12 -13.04 -2.92
N PRO A 114 1.05 -12.46 -2.33
CA PRO A 114 0.20 -11.48 -3.02
C PRO A 114 0.95 -10.26 -3.54
N THR A 115 2.08 -9.91 -2.93
CA THR A 115 2.92 -8.76 -3.29
C THR A 115 4.18 -9.15 -4.04
N SER A 116 4.29 -10.39 -4.54
CA SER A 116 5.45 -10.83 -5.31
C SER A 116 5.45 -10.33 -6.75
N HIS A 117 6.64 -10.12 -7.32
CA HIS A 117 6.86 -9.92 -8.77
C HIS A 117 7.94 -10.86 -9.30
N VAL A 118 7.87 -11.20 -10.59
CA VAL A 118 8.83 -12.08 -11.26
C VAL A 118 9.49 -11.33 -12.39
N PHE A 119 10.80 -11.10 -12.27
CA PHE A 119 11.61 -10.49 -13.31
C PHE A 119 12.12 -11.54 -14.32
N THR A 120 11.99 -11.24 -15.61
CA THR A 120 12.36 -12.15 -16.69
C THR A 120 13.68 -11.81 -17.37
N GLU A 121 14.22 -10.61 -17.11
CA GLU A 121 15.51 -10.13 -17.60
C GLU A 121 16.52 -10.07 -16.45
N ARG A 122 17.82 -10.11 -16.78
CA ARG A 122 18.89 -9.96 -15.79
C ARG A 122 19.30 -8.49 -15.72
N GLY A 123 19.87 -8.10 -14.58
CA GLY A 123 20.41 -6.77 -14.38
C GLY A 123 19.70 -6.02 -13.27
N THR A 124 19.94 -4.71 -13.18
CA THR A 124 19.29 -3.85 -12.20
C THR A 124 17.92 -3.45 -12.69
N HIS A 125 16.91 -3.72 -11.86
CA HIS A 125 15.54 -3.26 -12.02
C HIS A 125 15.18 -2.32 -10.88
N THR A 126 14.06 -1.60 -11.02
CA THR A 126 13.49 -0.82 -9.94
C THR A 126 12.04 -1.22 -9.72
N ILE A 127 11.57 -1.12 -8.48
CA ILE A 127 10.14 -1.03 -8.19
C ILE A 127 9.84 0.35 -7.61
N THR A 128 8.71 0.93 -8.01
CA THR A 128 8.24 2.22 -7.48
C THR A 128 6.93 1.97 -6.73
N PRO A 129 6.92 2.11 -5.38
CA PRO A 129 5.71 1.93 -4.60
C PRO A 129 4.79 3.15 -4.70
N THR A 130 3.50 2.92 -4.62
CA THR A 130 2.45 3.93 -4.50
C THR A 130 1.45 3.46 -3.45
N VAL A 131 1.15 4.31 -2.48
CA VAL A 131 0.13 4.05 -1.46
C VAL A 131 -1.05 4.98 -1.67
N LEU A 132 -2.24 4.40 -1.68
CA LEU A 132 -3.50 5.13 -1.74
C LEU A 132 -3.98 5.33 -0.31
N TYR A 133 -4.11 6.59 0.10
CA TYR A 133 -4.60 6.97 1.41
C TYR A 133 -6.05 7.44 1.35
N SER A 134 -6.85 6.98 2.29
CA SER A 134 -8.06 7.71 2.70
C SER A 134 -7.65 8.81 3.70
N ALA A 135 -8.46 9.88 3.78
CA ALA A 135 -8.20 10.98 4.70
C ALA A 135 -9.43 11.33 5.53
N GLU A 136 -9.19 11.67 6.79
CA GLU A 136 -10.14 12.32 7.67
C GLU A 136 -9.51 13.60 8.21
N TYR A 137 -10.31 14.64 8.46
CA TYR A 137 -9.83 15.89 9.03
C TYR A 137 -10.64 16.30 10.26
N ARG A 138 -10.03 17.07 11.14
CA ARG A 138 -10.74 17.82 12.19
C ARG A 138 -10.20 19.24 12.26
N LEU A 139 -11.10 20.20 12.51
CA LEU A 139 -10.76 21.61 12.70
C LEU A 139 -10.79 21.94 14.19
N ALA A 140 -9.80 22.70 14.67
CA ALA A 140 -9.72 23.21 16.04
C ALA A 140 -10.01 22.16 17.14
N GLY A 141 -9.55 20.92 16.93
CA GLY A 141 -9.76 19.81 17.88
C GLY A 141 -11.18 19.22 17.91
N GLY A 142 -12.03 19.53 16.93
CA GLY A 142 -13.37 18.98 16.80
C GLY A 142 -13.42 17.50 16.37
N THR A 143 -14.57 17.07 15.86
CA THR A 143 -14.80 15.70 15.38
C THR A 143 -14.08 15.43 14.07
N TRP A 144 -13.59 14.20 13.89
CA TRP A 144 -13.08 13.72 12.61
C TRP A 144 -14.20 13.61 11.58
N MET A 145 -13.97 14.18 10.40
CA MET A 145 -14.86 14.13 9.25
C MET A 145 -14.13 13.48 8.06
N PRO A 146 -14.76 12.56 7.32
CA PRO A 146 -14.14 11.96 6.16
C PRO A 146 -13.99 12.97 5.03
N VAL A 147 -12.90 12.86 4.27
CA VAL A 147 -12.72 13.56 3.00
C VAL A 147 -13.01 12.56 1.88
N PRO A 148 -14.00 12.82 0.99
CA PRO A 148 -14.31 11.92 -0.10
C PRO A 148 -13.13 11.72 -1.07
N GLY A 149 -12.86 10.47 -1.43
CA GLY A 149 -11.82 10.09 -2.39
C GLY A 149 -10.62 9.39 -1.76
N VAL A 150 -9.55 9.29 -2.52
CA VAL A 150 -8.25 8.76 -2.09
C VAL A 150 -7.13 9.61 -2.67
N LEU A 151 -6.01 9.66 -1.98
CA LEU A 151 -4.80 10.35 -2.38
C LEU A 151 -3.68 9.33 -2.62
N GLY A 152 -3.17 9.24 -3.85
CA GLY A 152 -2.02 8.40 -4.19
C GLY A 152 -0.71 9.13 -3.92
N ILE A 153 0.16 8.55 -3.10
CA ILE A 153 1.51 9.04 -2.83
C ILE A 153 2.51 8.02 -3.37
N GLU A 154 3.38 8.47 -4.27
CA GLU A 154 4.46 7.68 -4.82
C GLU A 154 5.68 7.77 -3.90
N GLY A 155 6.29 6.63 -3.59
CA GLY A 155 7.52 6.56 -2.81
C GLY A 155 8.77 6.56 -3.68
N ALA A 156 9.93 6.56 -3.04
CA ALA A 156 11.20 6.43 -3.73
C ALA A 156 11.32 5.04 -4.40
N PRO A 157 11.89 4.95 -5.61
CA PRO A 157 12.16 3.65 -6.23
C PRO A 157 13.16 2.82 -5.42
N GLU A 158 12.90 1.52 -5.26
CA GLU A 158 13.83 0.54 -4.69
C GLU A 158 14.55 -0.19 -5.83
N GLU A 159 15.88 -0.27 -5.78
CA GLU A 159 16.71 -0.99 -6.75
C GLU A 159 16.85 -2.48 -6.39
N ILE A 160 16.84 -3.34 -7.40
CA ILE A 160 16.93 -4.79 -7.24
C ILE A 160 17.82 -5.37 -8.32
N TYR A 161 18.78 -6.20 -7.92
CA TYR A 161 19.64 -6.91 -8.86
C TYR A 161 19.10 -8.32 -9.19
N ILE A 162 18.81 -8.59 -10.46
CA ILE A 162 18.31 -9.88 -10.93
C ILE A 162 19.44 -10.70 -11.57
N GLY A 163 19.82 -11.78 -10.89
CA GLY A 163 20.84 -12.73 -11.32
C GLY A 163 20.28 -14.03 -11.89
N VAL A 164 21.18 -14.98 -12.15
CA VAL A 164 20.82 -16.39 -12.41
C VAL A 164 21.64 -17.31 -11.53
N ILE A 165 21.03 -18.44 -11.16
CA ILE A 165 21.74 -19.52 -10.50
C ILE A 165 22.14 -20.52 -11.58
N GLU A 166 23.44 -20.69 -11.79
CA GLU A 166 23.99 -21.80 -12.57
C GLU A 166 24.50 -22.86 -11.61
N THR A 167 23.84 -24.01 -11.56
CA THR A 167 24.36 -25.15 -10.80
C THR A 167 25.47 -25.81 -11.59
N VAL A 168 26.73 -25.66 -11.17
CA VAL A 168 27.84 -26.44 -11.72
C VAL A 168 27.88 -27.79 -11.01
N LEU A 169 27.66 -28.87 -11.76
CA LEU A 169 27.89 -30.22 -11.27
C LEU A 169 29.41 -30.46 -11.16
N VAL A 170 29.94 -30.56 -9.95
CA VAL A 170 31.34 -30.93 -9.72
C VAL A 170 31.48 -32.44 -10.01
N PRO A 171 32.28 -32.88 -10.99
CA PRO A 171 32.56 -34.30 -11.19
C PRO A 171 33.30 -34.83 -9.96
N ASN A 172 32.83 -35.95 -9.40
CA ASN A 172 33.47 -36.61 -8.27
C ASN A 172 34.85 -37.16 -8.70
N PRO A 173 35.99 -36.71 -8.13
CA PRO A 173 37.30 -37.26 -8.49
C PRO A 173 37.49 -38.58 -7.73
N GLY A 174 36.91 -39.66 -8.24
CA GLY A 174 36.82 -40.90 -7.46
C GLY A 174 36.62 -42.19 -8.22
N GLU A 175 37.05 -42.31 -9.48
CA GLU A 175 37.25 -43.62 -10.11
C GLU A 175 38.55 -43.62 -10.92
N ARG A 176 39.67 -43.95 -10.26
CA ARG A 176 40.78 -44.60 -10.95
C ARG A 176 40.61 -46.10 -10.74
N GLY A 177 40.30 -46.80 -11.83
CA GLY A 177 40.43 -48.25 -11.94
C GLY A 177 41.87 -48.70 -11.99
#